data_AF-A0A7Y0SI91-F1
#
_entry.id   AF-A0A7Y0SI91-F1
#
_cell.length_a   1.000
_cell.length_b   1.000
_cell.length_c   1.000
_cell.angle_alpha   90.00
_cell.angle_beta   90.00
_cell.angle_gamma   90.00
#
_symmetry.space_group_name_H-M   'P 1'
#
loop_
_entity.id
_entity.type
_entity.pdbx_description
1 polymer ?
#
loop_
_entity_poly.entity_id
_entity_poly.type
_entity_poly.pdbx_seq_one_letter_code
_entity_poly.pdbx_strand_id
1 'polypeptide(L)'
;GSGVIINASKGYVLTNNHVINQAQKISIQLNDGREFDAKLIGSDDQSDIALLQIRNPSKLTQIAIADSDKLRVGDFAVAVGNP
;
A
#
# COMPACT_ATOMS: atom_id res chain seq x y z
N GLY A 1 4.42 3.11 -9.26
CA GLY A 1 3.53 3.47 -8.13
C GLY A 1 4.11 2.94 -6.83
N SER A 2 3.52 3.32 -5.71
CA SER A 2 3.94 2.90 -4.37
C SER A 2 2.75 2.42 -3.55
N GLY A 3 3.01 1.70 -2.46
CA GLY A 3 1.97 1.21 -1.56
C GLY A 3 2.51 0.99 -0.15
N VAL A 4 1.58 0.84 0.80
CA VAL A 4 1.89 0.71 2.23
C VAL A 4 1.27 -0.57 2.77
N ILE A 5 2.07 -1.40 3.43
CA ILE A 5 1.57 -2.63 4.07
C ILE A 5 0.83 -2.25 5.35
N ILE A 6 -0.48 -2.54 5.40
CA ILE A 6 -1.36 -2.23 6.55
C ILE A 6 -1.70 -3.47 7.39
N ASN A 7 -1.50 -4.68 6.86
CA ASN A 7 -1.64 -5.91 7.61
C ASN A 7 -0.59 -6.94 7.14
N ALA A 8 0.40 -7.22 7.99
CA ALA A 8 1.50 -8.10 7.64
C ALA A 8 1.06 -9.57 7.51
N SER A 9 0.17 -10.03 8.38
CA SER A 9 -0.30 -11.43 8.39
C SER A 9 -1.17 -11.78 7.18
N LYS A 10 -2.05 -10.86 6.77
CA LYS A 10 -2.93 -11.03 5.61
C LYS A 10 -2.28 -10.57 4.30
N GLY A 11 -1.17 -9.85 4.36
CA GLY A 11 -0.48 -9.27 3.21
C GLY A 11 -1.25 -8.11 2.57
N TYR A 12 -1.99 -7.32 3.36
CA TYR A 12 -2.76 -6.21 2.81
C TYR A 12 -1.90 -4.98 2.56
N VAL A 13 -2.06 -4.43 1.36
CA VAL A 13 -1.31 -3.27 0.86
C VAL A 13 -2.30 -2.22 0.37
N LEU A 14 -2.21 -1.02 0.92
CA LEU A 14 -2.96 0.14 0.49
C LEU A 14 -2.19 0.89 -0.60
N THR A 15 -2.87 1.31 -1.66
CA THR A 15 -2.30 2.11 -2.75
C THR A 15 -3.38 3.01 -3.36
N ASN A 16 -3.01 3.84 -4.33
CA ASN A 16 -3.97 4.63 -5.09
C ASN A 16 -4.65 3.78 -6.17
N ASN A 17 -5.93 4.04 -6.41
CA ASN A 17 -6.70 3.31 -7.41
C ASN A 17 -6.20 3.56 -8.83
N HIS A 18 -5.87 4.81 -9.18
CA HIS A 18 -5.33 5.13 -10.50
C HIS A 18 -4.02 4.39 -10.84
N VAL A 19 -3.26 3.93 -9.83
CA VAL A 19 -2.03 3.15 -10.04
C VAL A 19 -2.35 1.74 -10.57
N ILE A 20 -3.53 1.20 -10.27
CA ILE A 20 -3.91 -0.18 -10.60
C ILE A 20 -5.00 -0.30 -11.68
N ASN A 21 -5.59 0.80 -12.13
CA ASN A 21 -6.82 0.83 -12.95
C ASN A 21 -6.76 0.12 -14.31
N GLN A 22 -5.60 -0.35 -14.76
CA GLN A 22 -5.44 -1.10 -16.01
C GLN A 22 -4.48 -2.29 -15.87
N ALA A 23 -4.13 -2.65 -14.62
CA ALA A 23 -3.14 -3.67 -14.36
C ALA A 23 -3.73 -5.07 -14.54
N GLN A 24 -3.27 -5.81 -15.55
CA GLN A 24 -3.61 -7.23 -15.72
C GLN A 24 -2.88 -8.13 -14.72
N LYS A 25 -1.68 -7.70 -14.30
CA LYS A 25 -0.86 -8.34 -13.27
C LYS A 25 -0.29 -7.27 -12.36
N ILE A 26 -0.26 -7.56 -11.07
CA ILE A 26 0.26 -6.66 -10.04
C ILE A 26 1.38 -7.40 -9.32
N SER A 27 2.59 -6.86 -9.40
CA SER A 27 3.74 -7.31 -8.62
C SER A 27 4.11 -6.23 -7.61
N ILE A 28 4.51 -6.66 -6.41
CA ILE A 28 4.96 -5.81 -5.32
C ILE A 28 6.39 -6.17 -4.99
N GLN A 29 7.29 -5.19 -5.12
CA GLN A 29 8.69 -5.30 -4.73
C GLN A 29 8.89 -4.61 -3.38
N LEU A 30 9.51 -5.30 -2.43
CA LEU A 30 9.88 -4.76 -1.12
C LEU A 30 11.24 -4.06 -1.19
N ASN A 31 11.54 -3.25 -0.18
CA ASN A 31 12.83 -2.56 -0.05
C ASN A 31 14.03 -3.50 0.12
N ASP A 32 13.80 -4.75 0.53
CA ASP A 32 14.81 -5.81 0.63
C ASP A 32 15.00 -6.60 -0.68
N GLY A 33 14.32 -6.19 -1.76
CA GLY A 33 14.42 -6.79 -3.09
C GLY A 33 13.52 -8.01 -3.32
N ARG A 34 12.76 -8.47 -2.32
CA ARG A 34 11.79 -9.55 -2.52
C ARG A 34 10.62 -9.08 -3.38
N GLU A 35 10.16 -9.95 -4.27
CA GLU A 35 9.01 -9.70 -5.14
C GLU A 35 7.86 -10.67 -4.85
N PHE A 36 6.63 -10.17 -4.94
CA PHE A 36 5.43 -10.92 -4.69
C PHE A 36 4.34 -10.59 -5.71
N ASP A 37 3.62 -11.60 -6.17
CA ASP A 37 2.36 -11.40 -6.87
C ASP A 37 1.29 -10.87 -5.90
N ALA A 38 0.45 -9.96 -6.39
CA ALA A 38 -0.67 -9.41 -5.64
C ALA A 38 -1.98 -9.53 -6.43
N LYS A 39 -3.10 -9.55 -5.70
CA LYS A 39 -4.43 -9.42 -6.29
C LYS A 39 -5.18 -8.24 -5.68
N LEU A 40 -6.03 -7.62 -6.49
CA LEU A 40 -6.99 -6.62 -6.04
C LEU A 40 -8.02 -7.29 -5.11
N ILE A 41 -8.23 -6.69 -3.95
CA ILE A 41 -9.31 -7.05 -3.01
C ILE A 41 -10.51 -6.12 -3.21
N GLY A 42 -10.25 -4.85 -3.47
CA GLY A 42 -11.27 -3.86 -3.81
C GLY A 42 -10.65 -2.49 -4.07
N SER A 43 -11.41 -1.62 -4.70
CA SER A 43 -11.04 -0.23 -4.94
C SER A 43 -12.25 0.69 -4.83
N ASP A 44 -11.99 1.97 -4.62
CA ASP A 44 -12.95 3.06 -4.65
C ASP A 44 -12.42 4.18 -5.55
N ASP A 45 -13.15 4.44 -6.64
CA ASP A 45 -12.82 5.48 -7.61
C ASP A 45 -13.02 6.89 -7.04
N GLN A 46 -13.96 7.07 -6.09
CA GLN A 46 -14.27 8.40 -5.55
C GLN A 46 -13.16 8.92 -4.63
N SER A 47 -12.62 8.05 -3.77
CA SER A 47 -11.50 8.40 -2.88
C SER A 47 -10.13 8.14 -3.50
N ASP A 48 -10.06 7.55 -4.69
CA ASP A 48 -8.82 7.08 -5.35
C ASP A 48 -7.99 6.11 -4.48
N ILE A 49 -8.65 5.16 -3.80
CA ILE A 49 -8.02 4.16 -2.92
C ILE A 49 -8.21 2.76 -3.48
N ALA A 50 -7.16 1.93 -3.42
CA ALA A 50 -7.23 0.51 -3.71
C ALA A 50 -6.55 -0.32 -2.61
N LEU A 51 -7.13 -1.50 -2.36
CA LEU A 51 -6.61 -2.51 -1.44
C LEU A 51 -6.16 -3.74 -2.22
N LEU A 52 -4.88 -4.07 -2.08
CA LEU A 52 -4.25 -5.23 -2.66
C LEU A 52 -3.93 -6.27 -1.58
N GLN A 53 -3.81 -7.53 -2.00
CA GLN A 53 -3.33 -8.63 -1.16
C GLN A 53 -2.15 -9.34 -1.81
N ILE A 54 -1.02 -9.35 -1.11
CA ILE A 54 0.16 -10.17 -1.41
C ILE A 54 -0.20 -11.65 -1.32
N ARG A 55 0.18 -12.42 -2.34
CA ARG A 55 0.09 -13.87 -2.35
C ARG A 55 1.27 -14.47 -1.59
N ASN A 56 0.98 -15.43 -0.70
CA ASN A 56 1.96 -16.11 0.14
C ASN A 56 2.83 -15.12 0.96
N PRO A 57 2.21 -14.24 1.78
CA PRO A 57 2.95 -13.23 2.53
C PRO A 57 3.91 -13.90 3.50
N SER A 58 5.15 -13.40 3.56
CA SER A 58 6.19 -13.92 4.45
C SER A 58 7.04 -12.76 4.95
N LYS A 59 7.34 -12.73 6.25
CA LYS A 59 8.22 -11.73 6.89
C LYS A 59 7.95 -10.30 6.41
N LEU A 60 6.68 -9.89 6.46
CA LEU A 60 6.26 -8.53 6.11
C LEU A 60 6.28 -7.65 7.37
N THR A 61 6.59 -6.37 7.19
CA THR A 61 6.47 -5.34 8.22
C THR A 61 5.31 -4.43 7.85
N GLN A 62 4.36 -4.23 8.78
CA GLN A 62 3.24 -3.31 8.59
C GLN A 62 3.49 -1.97 9.26
N ILE A 63 2.86 -0.93 8.75
CA ILE A 63 2.89 0.40 9.36
C ILE A 63 1.97 0.47 10.59
N ALA A 64 2.29 1.33 11.54
CA ALA A 64 1.34 1.79 12.55
C ALA A 64 0.56 2.99 11.99
N ILE A 65 -0.77 2.97 12.12
CA ILE A 65 -1.63 4.06 11.65
C ILE A 65 -1.85 5.03 12.81
N ALA A 66 -1.56 6.31 12.56
CA ALA A 66 -1.85 7.40 13.50
C ALA A 66 -3.23 8.01 13.23
N ASP A 67 -3.73 8.75 14.20
CA ASP A 67 -4.99 9.49 14.11
C ASP A 67 -4.78 10.81 13.35
N SER A 68 -5.36 10.91 12.15
CA SER A 68 -5.21 12.07 11.27
C SER A 68 -5.90 13.32 11.80
N ASP A 69 -6.94 13.20 12.63
CA ASP A 69 -7.71 14.33 13.14
C ASP A 69 -6.92 15.15 14.19
N LYS A 70 -5.79 14.60 14.65
CA LYS A 70 -4.89 15.26 15.61
C LYS A 70 -3.75 16.05 14.97
N LEU A 71 -3.61 16.00 13.64
CA LEU A 71 -2.56 16.73 12.91
C LEU A 71 -2.80 18.24 12.92
N ARG A 72 -1.73 19.02 12.85
CA ARG A 72 -1.76 20.48 12.77
C ARG A 72 -0.90 20.99 11.62
N VAL A 73 -1.28 22.16 11.08
CA VAL A 73 -0.46 22.87 10.10
C VAL A 73 0.90 23.20 10.71
N GLY A 74 1.97 22.79 10.04
CA GLY A 74 3.35 22.96 10.49
C GLY A 74 3.97 21.73 11.15
N ASP A 75 3.21 20.66 11.39
CA ASP A 75 3.79 19.38 11.80
C ASP A 75 4.69 18.82 10.68
N PHE A 76 5.84 18.25 11.06
CA PHE A 76 6.79 17.68 10.11
C PHE A 76 6.24 16.40 9.47
N ALA A 77 6.50 16.23 8.17
CA ALA A 77 6.12 15.03 7.41
C ALA A 77 7.29 14.51 6.58
N VAL A 78 7.28 13.20 6.32
CA VAL A 78 8.22 12.52 5.44
C VAL A 78 7.42 11.74 4.39
N ALA A 79 7.73 11.96 3.12
CA ALA A 79 7.16 11.19 2.02
C ALA A 79 8.09 10.03 1.66
N VAL A 80 7.51 8.83 1.54
CA VAL A 80 8.22 7.61 1.11
C VAL A 80 7.48 7.03 -0.09
N GLY A 81 8.19 6.81 -1.18
CA GLY A 81 7.63 6.29 -2.43
C GLY A 81 8.73 5.97 -3.44
N ASN A 82 8.31 5.66 -4.67
CA ASN A 82 9.18 5.40 -5.81
C ASN A 82 8.93 6.51 -6.87
N PRO A 83 9.77 7.56 -6.90
CA PRO A 83 9.60 8.72 -7.77
C PRO A 83 9.92 8.45 -9.25
#